data_AF-A0A6C0IPS3-F1
#
_entry.id   AF-A0A6C0IPS3-F1
#
_cell.length_a   1.000
_cell.length_b   1.000
_cell.length_c   1.000
_cell.angle_alpha   90.00
_cell.angle_beta   90.00
_cell.angle_gamma   90.00
#
_symmetry.space_group_name_H-M   'P 1'
#
loop_
_entity.id
_entity.type
_entity.pdbx_description
1 polymer ?
#
loop_
_entity_poly.entity_id
_entity_poly.type
_entity_poly.pdbx_seq_one_letter_code
_entity_poly.pdbx_strand_id
1 'polypeptide(L)'
;MSSPFAKSNSIITMYLEPILHPFFQTYVDIITLSSTPQGPLADMVKLIQFPKLSPFQQLGRLASPFASCTFALLRYPTHSPNSSIKFNDALMTNEDIPSVFSYLTSNGYTIEQSLSQMMFDSPVQIGGVSTQRVSGNKKMICMFTYTGG
;
A
#
# COMPACT_ATOMS: atom_id res chain seq x y z
N MET A 1 19.14 -19.05 1.09
CA MET A 1 18.61 -19.15 2.47
C MET A 1 17.28 -18.41 2.52
N SER A 2 16.17 -19.05 2.92
CA SER A 2 14.89 -18.34 3.08
C SER A 2 14.82 -17.72 4.48
N SER A 3 14.61 -16.42 4.57
CA SER A 3 14.42 -15.75 5.87
C SER A 3 13.19 -16.33 6.57
N PRO A 4 13.27 -16.67 7.88
CA PRO A 4 12.10 -17.08 8.64
C PRO A 4 11.03 -15.98 8.69
N PHE A 5 11.45 -14.71 8.62
CA PHE A 5 10.56 -13.54 8.59
C PHE A 5 9.86 -13.34 7.24
N ALA A 6 10.33 -13.97 6.16
CA ALA A 6 9.67 -13.90 4.86
C ALA A 6 8.46 -14.85 4.74
N LYS A 7 8.33 -15.82 5.67
CA LYS A 7 7.24 -16.79 5.68
C LYS A 7 6.03 -16.34 6.52
N SER A 8 6.21 -15.33 7.38
CA SER A 8 5.20 -14.86 8.33
C SER A 8 4.42 -13.63 7.84
N ASN A 9 4.07 -13.57 6.55
CA ASN A 9 3.31 -12.45 5.95
C ASN A 9 1.81 -12.49 6.29
N SER A 10 1.45 -12.88 7.51
CA SER A 10 0.05 -12.93 7.96
C SER A 10 -0.52 -11.53 8.19
N ILE A 11 0.30 -10.61 8.70
CA ILE A 11 -0.09 -9.22 8.98
C ILE A 11 0.33 -8.35 7.81
N ILE A 12 -0.64 -7.64 7.25
CA ILE A 12 -0.44 -6.67 6.18
C ILE A 12 -0.62 -5.29 6.76
N THR A 13 0.29 -4.38 6.43
CA THR A 13 0.15 -2.96 6.79
C THR A 13 -0.40 -2.19 5.61
N MET A 14 -1.45 -1.43 5.87
CA MET A 14 -2.06 -0.47 4.96
C MET A 14 -1.52 0.92 5.22
N TYR A 15 -1.32 1.66 4.15
CA TYR A 15 -0.72 2.98 4.20
C TYR A 15 -1.39 3.93 3.21
N LEU A 16 -1.23 5.22 3.48
CA LEU A 16 -1.51 6.31 2.56
C LEU A 16 -0.18 6.83 2.00
N GLU A 17 -0.04 6.78 0.68
CA GLU A 17 1.20 7.12 -0.01
C GLU A 17 0.95 8.19 -1.08
N PRO A 18 1.63 9.36 -1.01
CA PRO A 18 1.55 10.35 -2.05
C PRO A 18 2.32 9.88 -3.28
N ILE A 19 1.64 9.87 -4.42
CA ILE A 19 2.21 9.51 -5.73
C ILE A 19 2.00 10.64 -6.74
N LEU A 20 2.84 10.67 -7.77
CA LEU A 20 2.57 11.45 -8.98
C LEU A 20 1.84 10.53 -9.97
N HIS A 21 0.59 10.86 -10.27
CA HIS A 21 -0.20 10.09 -11.22
C HIS A 21 0.38 10.27 -12.65
N PRO A 22 0.81 9.20 -13.34
CA PRO A 22 1.56 9.33 -14.60
C PRO A 22 0.74 9.94 -15.75
N PHE A 23 -0.58 9.69 -15.77
CA PHE A 23 -1.47 10.19 -16.84
C PHE A 23 -2.01 11.60 -16.58
N PHE A 24 -2.47 11.90 -15.36
CA PHE A 24 -3.05 13.20 -15.02
C PHE A 24 -2.02 14.22 -14.54
N GLN A 25 -0.78 13.80 -14.27
CA GLN A 25 0.31 14.66 -13.77
C GLN A 25 -0.05 15.43 -12.48
N THR A 26 -0.93 14.84 -11.66
CA THR A 26 -1.36 15.38 -10.37
C THR A 26 -0.82 14.53 -9.23
N TYR A 27 -0.57 15.18 -8.10
CA TYR A 27 -0.26 14.49 -6.86
C TYR A 27 -1.56 13.98 -6.23
N VAL A 28 -1.57 12.70 -5.86
CA VAL A 28 -2.71 12.07 -5.20
C VAL A 28 -2.22 11.12 -4.12
N ASP A 29 -2.95 11.11 -3.01
CA ASP A 29 -2.73 10.18 -1.92
C ASP A 29 -3.51 8.89 -2.19
N ILE A 30 -2.80 7.78 -2.36
CA ILE A 30 -3.41 6.48 -2.65
C ILE A 30 -3.20 5.48 -1.52
N ILE A 31 -4.10 4.51 -1.42
CA ILE A 31 -3.98 3.41 -0.48
C ILE A 31 -3.00 2.37 -1.03
N THR A 32 -2.00 2.02 -0.23
CA THR A 32 -0.97 1.05 -0.59
C THR A 32 -0.72 0.04 0.53
N LEU A 33 -0.19 -1.12 0.18
CA LEU A 33 0.05 -2.25 1.08
C LEU A 33 1.54 -2.58 1.22
N SER A 34 1.91 -3.24 2.32
CA SER A 34 3.26 -3.78 2.52
C SER A 34 3.60 -4.94 1.59
N SER A 35 2.60 -5.78 1.28
CA SER A 35 2.72 -7.01 0.48
C SER A 35 1.35 -7.41 -0.05
N THR A 36 1.32 -8.36 -1.00
CA THR A 36 0.06 -8.96 -1.46
C THR A 36 -0.66 -9.66 -0.30
N PRO A 37 -1.90 -9.29 0.02
CA PRO A 37 -2.68 -9.93 1.07
C PRO A 37 -3.16 -11.32 0.64
N GLN A 38 -3.60 -12.14 1.58
CA GLN A 38 -4.37 -13.35 1.30
C GLN A 38 -5.86 -13.02 1.16
N GLY A 39 -6.65 -13.92 0.58
CA GLY A 39 -8.10 -13.76 0.42
C GLY A 39 -8.51 -12.89 -0.78
N PRO A 40 -9.79 -12.47 -0.86
CA PRO A 40 -10.35 -11.79 -2.04
C PRO A 40 -9.77 -10.40 -2.31
N LEU A 41 -9.14 -9.76 -1.32
CA LEU A 41 -8.41 -8.50 -1.52
C LEU A 41 -7.19 -8.66 -2.43
N ALA A 42 -6.61 -9.86 -2.52
CA ALA A 42 -5.44 -10.13 -3.36
C ALA A 42 -5.70 -9.77 -4.84
N ASP A 43 -6.92 -10.03 -5.31
CA ASP A 43 -7.32 -9.77 -6.70
C ASP A 43 -7.47 -8.28 -7.01
N MET A 44 -7.53 -7.42 -5.99
CA MET A 44 -7.63 -5.96 -6.11
C MET A 44 -6.30 -5.25 -5.83
N VAL A 45 -5.20 -5.99 -5.67
CA VAL A 45 -3.89 -5.42 -5.38
C VAL A 45 -2.98 -5.60 -6.57
N LYS A 46 -2.32 -4.52 -6.99
CA LYS A 46 -1.38 -4.56 -8.13
C LYS A 46 -0.07 -3.91 -7.76
N LEU A 47 1.02 -4.56 -8.16
CA LEU A 47 2.34 -3.96 -8.10
C LEU A 47 2.47 -2.94 -9.23
N ILE A 48 2.62 -1.67 -8.87
CA ILE A 48 2.70 -0.54 -9.81
C ILE A 48 4.00 0.20 -9.59
N GLN A 49 4.66 0.56 -10.69
CA GLN A 49 5.84 1.40 -10.67
C GLN A 49 5.41 2.87 -10.81
N PHE A 50 5.74 3.69 -9.81
CA PHE A 50 5.48 5.13 -9.85
C PHE A 50 6.76 5.92 -10.17
N PRO A 51 6.62 7.06 -10.88
CA PRO A 51 7.74 7.98 -11.09
C PRO A 51 8.15 8.65 -9.78
N LYS A 52 9.36 9.22 -9.75
CA LYS A 52 9.86 10.00 -8.62
C LYS A 52 9.04 11.28 -8.45
N LEU A 53 8.76 11.67 -7.20
CA LEU A 53 8.11 12.94 -6.89
C LEU A 53 9.05 14.13 -7.08
N SER A 54 10.36 13.93 -6.96
CA SER A 54 11.36 14.97 -7.15
C SER A 54 12.58 14.47 -7.92
N PRO A 55 13.13 15.26 -8.86
CA PRO A 55 14.37 14.93 -9.54
C PRO A 55 15.56 14.86 -8.55
N PHE A 56 15.45 15.51 -7.40
CA PHE A 56 16.45 15.50 -6.34
C PHE A 56 16.33 14.29 -5.39
N GLN A 57 15.29 13.45 -5.54
CA GLN A 57 15.22 12.20 -4.79
C GLN A 57 16.27 11.21 -5.31
N GLN A 58 17.35 11.13 -4.54
CA GLN A 58 18.40 10.14 -4.69
C GLN A 58 18.13 9.00 -3.71
N LEU A 59 17.93 7.80 -4.26
CA LEU A 59 17.86 6.59 -3.48
C LEU A 59 19.25 6.29 -2.92
N GLY A 60 19.35 6.00 -1.62
CA GLY A 60 20.61 5.61 -1.01
C GLY A 60 21.20 4.34 -1.65
N ARG A 61 22.51 4.09 -1.49
CA ARG A 61 23.20 2.93 -2.08
C ARG A 61 22.66 1.56 -1.62
N LEU A 62 21.91 1.53 -0.52
CA LEU A 62 21.26 0.34 0.04
C LEU A 62 19.78 0.23 -0.36
N ALA A 63 19.27 1.15 -1.18
CA ALA A 63 17.90 1.10 -1.63
C ALA A 63 17.68 -0.10 -2.56
N SER A 64 16.55 -0.78 -2.36
CA SER A 64 16.17 -1.89 -3.21
C SER A 64 16.00 -1.43 -4.66
N PRO A 65 16.40 -2.24 -5.67
CA PRO A 65 16.10 -1.95 -7.08
C PRO A 65 14.59 -1.81 -7.35
N PHE A 66 13.75 -2.34 -6.45
CA PHE A 66 12.29 -2.22 -6.48
C PHE A 66 11.75 -1.04 -5.66
N ALA A 67 12.58 -0.06 -5.28
CA ALA A 67 12.15 1.10 -4.50
C ALA A 67 11.11 1.99 -5.20
N SER A 68 10.88 1.78 -6.50
CA SER A 68 9.83 2.43 -7.30
C SER A 68 8.53 1.63 -7.41
N CYS A 69 8.53 0.36 -7.00
CA CYS A 69 7.38 -0.51 -7.07
C CYS A 69 6.63 -0.52 -5.73
N THR A 70 5.33 -0.26 -5.79
CA THR A 70 4.45 -0.24 -4.62
C THR A 70 3.21 -1.08 -4.91
N PHE A 71 2.75 -1.83 -3.90
CA PHE A 71 1.49 -2.57 -3.96
C PHE A 71 0.34 -1.57 -3.77
N ALA A 72 -0.28 -1.13 -4.86
CA ALA A 72 -1.41 -0.21 -4.80
C ALA A 72 -2.72 -0.99 -4.75
N LEU A 73 -3.67 -0.45 -3.98
CA LEU A 73 -5.02 -0.98 -3.90
C LEU A 73 -5.88 -0.38 -5.03
N LEU A 74 -6.54 -1.25 -5.78
CA LEU A 74 -7.43 -0.89 -6.88
C LEU A 74 -8.88 -0.94 -6.43
N ARG A 75 -9.73 -0.09 -7.03
CA ARG A 75 -11.18 -0.12 -6.84
C ARG A 75 -11.83 -1.37 -7.41
N TYR A 76 -11.25 -1.91 -8.48
CA TYR A 76 -11.77 -3.03 -9.23
C TYR A 76 -10.75 -4.18 -9.27
N PRO A 77 -11.20 -5.44 -9.41
CA PRO A 77 -10.31 -6.58 -9.58
C PRO A 77 -9.37 -6.38 -10.77
N THR A 78 -8.14 -6.87 -10.66
CA THR A 78 -7.07 -6.73 -11.67
C THR A 78 -7.43 -7.30 -13.05
N HIS A 79 -8.38 -8.24 -13.12
CA HIS A 79 -8.90 -8.79 -14.36
C HIS A 79 -9.97 -7.91 -15.02
N SER A 80 -10.49 -6.90 -14.32
CA SER A 80 -11.46 -5.95 -14.84
C SER A 80 -10.79 -5.00 -15.85
N PRO A 81 -11.46 -4.66 -16.97
CA PRO A 81 -10.95 -3.66 -17.90
C PRO A 81 -10.77 -2.28 -17.23
N ASN A 82 -11.52 -1.99 -16.16
CA ASN A 82 -11.48 -0.72 -15.43
C ASN A 82 -10.35 -0.64 -14.38
N SER A 83 -9.55 -1.69 -14.24
CA SER A 83 -8.42 -1.77 -13.28
C SER A 83 -7.15 -1.04 -13.76
N SER A 84 -7.17 -0.50 -14.97
CA SER A 84 -6.04 0.23 -15.54
C SER A 84 -5.91 1.60 -14.89
N ILE A 85 -4.69 1.97 -14.49
CA ILE A 85 -4.32 3.29 -13.90
C ILE A 85 -4.61 4.45 -14.88
N LYS A 86 -4.95 4.15 -16.14
CA LYS A 86 -5.43 5.17 -17.09
C LYS A 86 -6.78 5.75 -16.66
N PHE A 87 -7.58 5.00 -15.93
CA PHE A 87 -8.86 5.45 -15.41
C PHE A 87 -8.64 6.17 -14.08
N ASN A 88 -9.29 7.33 -13.93
CA ASN A 88 -9.18 8.18 -12.76
C ASN A 88 -9.60 7.43 -11.48
N ASP A 89 -10.68 6.65 -11.57
CA ASP A 89 -11.27 5.91 -10.44
C ASP A 89 -10.67 4.52 -10.20
N ALA A 90 -9.54 4.17 -10.84
CA ALA A 90 -8.95 2.84 -10.69
C ALA A 90 -8.25 2.66 -9.34
N LEU A 91 -7.66 3.71 -8.79
CA LEU A 91 -6.90 3.69 -7.54
C LEU A 91 -7.77 4.14 -6.37
N MET A 92 -7.66 3.46 -5.22
CA MET A 92 -8.31 3.90 -3.98
C MET A 92 -7.55 5.08 -3.37
N THR A 93 -8.27 6.12 -2.95
CA THR A 93 -7.69 7.32 -2.32
C THR A 93 -8.02 7.39 -0.83
N ASN A 94 -7.60 8.48 -0.16
CA ASN A 94 -7.93 8.74 1.24
C ASN A 94 -9.44 8.78 1.54
N GLU A 95 -10.27 9.18 0.57
CA GLU A 95 -11.73 9.24 0.71
C GLU A 95 -12.36 7.84 0.77
N ASP A 96 -11.67 6.83 0.24
CA ASP A 96 -12.17 5.45 0.16
C ASP A 96 -11.89 4.63 1.42
N ILE A 97 -11.10 5.16 2.37
CA ILE A 97 -10.69 4.43 3.59
C ILE A 97 -11.89 3.81 4.34
N PRO A 98 -13.02 4.53 4.57
CA PRO A 98 -14.18 3.94 5.24
C PRO A 98 -14.77 2.74 4.49
N SER A 99 -14.86 2.83 3.16
CA SER A 99 -15.36 1.76 2.29
C SER A 99 -14.42 0.55 2.32
N VAL A 100 -13.11 0.79 2.33
CA VAL A 100 -12.10 -0.28 2.46
C VAL A 100 -12.25 -0.99 3.81
N PHE A 101 -12.43 -0.28 4.92
CA PHE A 101 -12.65 -0.90 6.22
C PHE A 101 -13.93 -1.75 6.24
N SER A 102 -15.02 -1.25 5.66
CA SER A 102 -16.26 -2.01 5.52
C SER A 102 -16.06 -3.29 4.69
N TYR A 103 -15.31 -3.21 3.60
CA TYR A 103 -14.96 -4.37 2.78
C TYR A 103 -14.13 -5.39 3.55
N LEU A 104 -13.10 -4.94 4.28
CA LEU A 104 -12.25 -5.83 5.09
C LEU A 104 -13.10 -6.61 6.11
N THR A 105 -13.92 -5.93 6.89
CA THR A 105 -14.74 -6.57 7.92
C THR A 105 -15.78 -7.54 7.34
N SER A 106 -16.35 -7.23 6.16
CA SER A 106 -17.34 -8.11 5.51
C SER A 106 -16.73 -9.34 4.81
N ASN A 107 -15.45 -9.30 4.46
CA ASN A 107 -14.78 -10.36 3.69
C ASN A 107 -13.78 -11.19 4.53
N GLY A 108 -13.97 -11.26 5.85
CA GLY A 108 -13.17 -12.13 6.71
C GLY A 108 -11.75 -11.62 7.00
N TYR A 109 -11.57 -10.29 6.98
CA TYR A 109 -10.34 -9.66 7.48
C TYR A 109 -10.57 -9.10 8.88
N THR A 110 -9.55 -9.26 9.73
CA THR A 110 -9.52 -8.70 11.07
C THR A 110 -8.58 -7.49 11.08
N ILE A 111 -9.08 -6.33 11.49
CA ILE A 111 -8.27 -5.14 11.69
C ILE A 111 -7.59 -5.24 13.05
N GLU A 112 -6.25 -5.25 13.07
CA GLU A 112 -5.43 -5.42 14.27
C GLU A 112 -5.25 -4.07 14.98
N GLN A 113 -6.24 -3.68 15.78
CA GLN A 113 -6.24 -2.39 16.47
C GLN A 113 -5.08 -2.25 17.47
N SER A 114 -4.78 -3.30 18.24
CA SER A 114 -3.72 -3.27 19.27
C SER A 114 -2.33 -3.06 18.67
N LEU A 115 -2.02 -3.80 17.59
CA LEU A 115 -0.76 -3.64 16.85
C LEU A 115 -0.71 -2.29 16.15
N SER A 116 -1.82 -1.85 15.54
CA SER A 116 -1.88 -0.55 14.89
C SER A 116 -1.63 0.58 15.89
N GLN A 117 -2.26 0.55 17.07
CA GLN A 117 -2.08 1.55 18.12
C GLN A 117 -0.65 1.56 18.66
N MET A 118 -0.08 0.39 18.96
CA MET A 118 1.33 0.28 19.36
C MET A 118 2.26 0.94 18.34
N MET A 119 1.93 0.81 17.05
CA MET A 119 2.73 1.40 15.99
C MET A 119 2.53 2.91 15.82
N PHE A 120 1.32 3.41 16.05
CA PHE A 120 1.04 4.84 16.05
C PHE A 120 1.68 5.58 17.23
N ASP A 121 1.71 4.95 18.40
CA ASP A 121 2.30 5.52 19.61
C ASP A 121 3.84 5.42 19.59
N SER A 122 4.39 4.57 18.73
CA SER A 122 5.83 4.39 18.60
C SER A 122 6.50 5.60 17.93
N PRO A 123 7.68 6.04 18.41
CA PRO A 123 8.48 7.04 17.71
C PRO A 123 9.06 6.49 16.39
N VAL A 124 8.94 5.19 16.13
CA VAL A 124 9.43 4.53 14.92
C VAL A 124 8.43 4.76 13.78
N GLN A 125 8.81 5.61 12.82
CA GLN A 125 8.02 5.85 11.62
C GLN A 125 8.06 4.63 10.68
N ILE A 126 7.01 3.80 10.73
CA ILE A 126 6.80 2.70 9.78
C ILE A 126 6.04 3.21 8.56
N GLY A 127 6.69 3.13 7.41
CA GLY A 127 6.21 3.71 6.14
C GLY A 127 7.37 4.03 5.18
N GLY A 128 8.57 4.20 5.73
CA GLY A 128 9.74 4.59 4.96
C GLY A 128 9.75 6.09 4.72
N VAL A 129 10.85 6.72 5.11
CA VAL A 129 11.16 8.09 4.74
C VAL A 129 11.55 8.15 3.26
N SER A 130 11.33 9.30 2.61
CA SER A 130 11.62 9.55 1.19
C SER A 130 13.06 9.30 0.75
N THR A 131 13.97 8.94 1.66
CA THR A 131 15.38 8.60 1.37
C THR A 131 15.56 7.16 0.89
N GLN A 132 14.55 6.30 1.08
CA GLN A 132 14.58 4.89 0.64
C GLN A 132 13.57 4.57 -0.46
N ARG A 133 12.72 5.54 -0.85
CA ARG A 133 11.66 5.36 -1.85
C ARG A 133 11.52 6.59 -2.74
N VAL A 134 10.94 6.36 -3.91
CA VAL A 134 10.67 7.43 -4.90
C VAL A 134 9.38 8.20 -4.63
N SER A 135 8.49 7.61 -3.83
CA SER A 135 7.26 8.21 -3.31
C SER A 135 7.54 9.09 -2.09
N GLY A 136 6.56 9.90 -1.71
CA GLY A 136 6.68 10.81 -0.57
C GLY A 136 6.49 10.10 0.76
N ASN A 137 6.28 10.87 1.83
CA ASN A 137 6.15 10.31 3.18
C ASN A 137 4.87 9.48 3.30
N LYS A 138 5.08 8.18 3.49
CA LYS A 138 4.02 7.19 3.67
C LYS A 138 3.48 7.24 5.09
N LYS A 139 2.16 7.36 5.24
CA LYS A 139 1.48 7.35 6.55
C LYS A 139 0.81 6.00 6.75
N MET A 140 1.00 5.38 7.91
CA MET A 140 0.27 4.15 8.24
C MET A 140 -1.22 4.44 8.45
N ILE A 141 -2.09 3.56 7.94
CA ILE A 141 -3.54 3.60 8.16
C ILE A 141 -3.91 2.55 9.22
N CYS A 142 -3.58 1.28 8.98
CA CYS A 142 -3.85 0.20 9.92
C CYS A 142 -3.03 -1.06 9.56
N MET A 143 -3.00 -2.01 10.48
CA MET A 143 -2.59 -3.39 10.22
C MET A 143 -3.83 -4.28 10.19
N PHE A 144 -3.83 -5.27 9.31
CA PHE A 144 -4.92 -6.24 9.20
C PHE A 144 -4.39 -7.63 8.84
N THR A 145 -5.17 -8.65 9.20
CA THR A 145 -4.89 -10.06 8.92
C THR A 145 -6.09 -10.67 8.21
N TYR A 146 -5.85 -11.68 7.38
CA TYR A 146 -6.92 -12.47 6.80
C TYR A 146 -7.19 -13.68 7.70
N THR A 147 -8.43 -13.80 8.20
CA THR A 147 -8.84 -14.88 9.10
C THR A 147 -9.84 -15.83 8.44
N GLY A 148 -10.43 -15.45 7.30
CA GLY A 148 -11.35 -16.28 6.53
C GLY A 148 -10.65 -17.49 5.90
N GLY A 149 -11.10 -18.69 6.23
CA GLY A 149 -10.76 -19.94 5.55
C GLY A 149 -12.00 -20.62 5.06
#